data_AF-A0A9Q0NJP5-F1
#
_entry.id   AF-A0A9Q0NJP5-F1
#
_cell.length_a   1.000
_cell.length_b   1.000
_cell.length_c   1.000
_cell.angle_alpha   90.00
_cell.angle_beta   90.00
_cell.angle_gamma   90.00
#
_symmetry.space_group_name_H-M   'P 1'
#
loop_
_entity.id
_entity.type
_entity.pdbx_description
1 polymer ?
#
loop_
_entity_poly.entity_id
_entity_poly.type
_entity_poly.pdbx_seq_one_letter_code
_entity_poly.pdbx_strand_id
1 'polypeptide(L)'
;MDRFLARNPPPQSSGSHQLIEAHRNANVREHNMELTQILNQLEAEKRHSETLNQMRKNSRSQCWWEAPIEELGLQELEQLRGALEELKRRVTKQTSKVLIESSNSLPFLPVNGTGQIGNFETKPEISVAPPPPHANNFGNYGHGIF
;
A
#
# COMPACT_ATOMS: atom_id res chain seq x y z
N MET A 1 37.68 -40.94 55.95
CA MET A 1 36.73 -39.87 56.28
C MET A 1 36.41 -39.19 54.94
N ASP A 2 35.88 -39.94 53.96
CA ASP A 2 36.01 -39.56 52.53
C ASP A 2 34.82 -39.99 51.67
N ARG A 3 33.59 -39.78 52.17
CA ARG A 3 32.35 -40.01 51.38
C ARG A 3 31.65 -38.73 50.91
N PHE A 4 32.25 -37.57 51.12
CA PHE A 4 31.62 -36.28 50.80
C PHE A 4 32.23 -35.53 49.61
N LEU A 5 33.24 -36.08 48.94
CA LEU A 5 33.94 -35.38 47.83
C LEU A 5 33.68 -35.95 46.43
N ALA A 6 32.80 -36.93 46.28
CA ALA A 6 32.47 -37.47 44.97
C ALA A 6 31.00 -37.26 44.65
N ARG A 7 30.78 -36.46 43.59
CA ARG A 7 29.54 -36.34 42.80
C ARG A 7 28.58 -35.24 43.26
N ASN A 8 28.94 -33.99 42.94
CA ASN A 8 27.91 -33.10 42.43
C ASN A 8 27.35 -33.76 41.16
N PRO A 9 26.03 -34.03 41.05
CA PRO A 9 25.45 -34.35 39.76
C PRO A 9 25.74 -33.16 38.82
N PRO A 10 26.08 -33.41 37.54
CA PRO A 10 26.15 -32.32 36.58
C PRO A 10 24.82 -31.55 36.64
N PRO A 11 24.82 -30.21 36.53
CA PRO A 11 23.57 -29.46 36.54
C PRO A 11 22.68 -30.08 35.47
N GLN A 12 21.63 -30.78 35.91
CA GLN A 12 20.68 -31.40 35.03
C GLN A 12 20.02 -30.21 34.33
N SER A 13 20.44 -29.91 33.10
CA SER A 13 19.67 -29.08 32.19
C SER A 13 18.36 -29.83 32.00
N SER A 14 17.39 -29.58 32.86
CA SER A 14 16.04 -30.13 32.74
C SER A 14 15.57 -29.89 31.31
N GLY A 15 15.00 -30.89 30.65
CA GLY A 15 14.56 -30.76 29.25
C GLY A 15 13.66 -29.52 29.04
N SER A 16 12.95 -29.09 30.08
CA SER A 16 12.21 -27.82 30.11
C SER A 16 13.09 -26.58 29.88
N HIS A 17 14.29 -26.51 30.46
CA HIS A 17 15.23 -25.40 30.27
C HIS A 17 15.72 -25.34 28.82
N GLN A 18 16.09 -26.49 28.24
CA GLN A 18 16.53 -26.57 26.86
C GLN A 18 15.42 -26.18 25.86
N LEU A 19 14.17 -26.54 26.15
CA LEU A 19 13.00 -26.13 25.35
C LEU A 19 12.76 -24.62 25.44
N ILE A 20 12.88 -24.01 26.62
CA ILE A 20 12.75 -22.57 26.81
C ILE A 20 13.85 -21.82 26.04
N GLU A 21 15.09 -22.31 26.09
CA GLU A 21 16.21 -21.73 25.34
C GLU A 21 16.03 -21.90 23.83
N ALA A 22 15.59 -23.07 23.37
CA ALA A 22 15.32 -23.32 21.96
C ALA A 22 14.23 -22.37 21.43
N HIS A 23 13.17 -22.15 22.19
CA HIS A 23 12.11 -21.20 21.85
C HIS A 23 12.63 -19.76 21.80
N ARG A 24 13.40 -19.31 22.80
CA ARG A 24 14.03 -17.98 22.78
C ARG A 24 14.93 -17.79 21.56
N ASN A 25 15.77 -18.78 21.24
CA ASN A 25 16.65 -18.75 20.09
C ASN A 25 15.89 -18.81 18.75
N ALA A 26 14.76 -19.52 18.69
CA ALA A 26 13.88 -19.51 17.52
C ALA A 26 13.34 -18.11 17.26
N ASN A 27 12.80 -17.46 18.31
CA ASN A 27 12.29 -16.09 18.20
C ASN A 27 13.40 -15.13 17.78
N VAL A 28 14.59 -15.20 18.38
CA VAL A 28 15.72 -14.33 17.99
C VAL A 28 16.07 -14.49 16.50
N ARG A 29 16.09 -15.74 15.99
CA ARG A 29 16.35 -15.99 14.57
C ARG A 29 15.26 -15.44 13.66
N GLU A 30 14.00 -15.58 14.05
CA GLU A 30 12.87 -15.01 13.31
C GLU A 30 12.97 -13.48 13.21
N HIS A 31 13.15 -12.80 14.34
CA HIS A 31 13.30 -11.34 14.35
C HIS A 31 14.53 -10.88 13.55
N ASN A 32 15.65 -11.61 13.61
CA ASN A 32 16.83 -11.30 12.79
C ASN A 32 16.55 -11.45 11.29
N MET A 33 15.76 -12.45 10.91
CA MET A 33 15.34 -12.65 9.53
C MET A 33 14.45 -11.49 9.05
N GLU A 34 13.45 -11.12 9.85
CA GLU A 34 12.57 -9.97 9.56
C GLU A 34 13.38 -8.67 9.43
N LEU A 35 14.30 -8.41 10.35
CA LEU A 35 15.16 -7.23 10.30
C LEU A 35 16.00 -7.20 9.01
N THR A 36 16.57 -8.35 8.63
CA THR A 36 17.34 -8.47 7.38
C THR A 36 16.48 -8.19 6.16
N GLN A 37 15.24 -8.70 6.13
CA GLN A 37 14.30 -8.45 5.04
C GLN A 37 13.94 -6.95 4.94
N ILE A 38 13.64 -6.31 6.07
CA ILE A 38 13.33 -4.88 6.11
C ILE A 38 14.53 -4.04 5.65
N LEU A 39 15.75 -4.39 6.09
CA LEU A 39 16.96 -3.70 5.66
C LEU A 39 17.19 -3.84 4.16
N ASN A 40 16.96 -5.02 3.58
CA ASN A 40 17.07 -5.23 2.15
C ASN A 40 16.04 -4.40 1.38
N GLN A 41 14.79 -4.34 1.86
CA GLN A 41 13.75 -3.52 1.24
C GLN A 41 14.10 -2.02 1.30
N LEU A 42 14.60 -1.56 2.45
CA LEU A 42 15.05 -0.18 2.62
C LEU A 42 16.21 0.16 1.67
N GLU A 43 17.17 -0.76 1.51
CA GLU A 43 18.29 -0.57 0.61
C GLU A 43 17.84 -0.54 -0.86
N ALA A 44 16.90 -1.41 -1.25
CA ALA A 44 16.30 -1.40 -2.58
C ALA A 44 15.58 -0.08 -2.86
N GLU A 45 14.79 0.42 -1.91
CA GLU A 45 14.10 1.71 -2.02
C GLU A 45 15.10 2.87 -2.12
N LYS A 46 16.18 2.83 -1.35
CA LYS A 46 17.26 3.82 -1.44
C LYS A 46 17.91 3.82 -2.83
N ARG A 47 18.21 2.65 -3.40
CA ARG A 47 18.76 2.54 -4.77
C ARG A 47 17.78 3.05 -5.82
N HIS A 48 16.49 2.77 -5.64
CA HIS A 48 15.45 3.27 -6.54
C HIS A 48 15.36 4.80 -6.50
N SER A 49 15.35 5.37 -5.29
CA SER A 49 15.36 6.82 -5.07
C SER A 49 16.58 7.50 -5.69
N GLU A 50 17.78 6.93 -5.50
CA GLU A 50 19.02 7.41 -6.13
C GLU A 50 18.89 7.42 -7.66
N THR A 51 18.36 6.34 -8.25
CA THR A 51 18.16 6.22 -9.70
C THR A 51 17.21 7.30 -10.22
N LEU A 52 16.07 7.51 -9.55
CA LEU A 52 15.12 8.57 -9.91
C LEU A 52 15.72 9.96 -9.78
N ASN A 53 16.54 10.19 -8.76
CA ASN A 53 17.25 11.46 -8.58
C ASN A 53 18.25 11.71 -9.70
N GLN A 54 19.00 10.68 -10.13
CA GLN A 54 19.91 10.80 -11.27
C GLN A 54 19.15 11.05 -12.58
N MET A 55 18.03 10.35 -12.82
CA MET A 55 17.17 10.61 -13.97
C MET A 55 16.69 12.07 -13.99
N ARG A 56 16.25 12.61 -12.85
CA ARG A 56 15.81 14.01 -12.71
C ARG A 56 16.94 15.01 -12.95
N LYS A 57 18.15 14.73 -12.48
CA LYS A 57 19.31 15.60 -12.75
C LYS A 57 19.67 15.61 -14.23
N ASN A 58 19.63 14.44 -14.87
CA ASN A 58 19.92 14.31 -16.29
C ASN A 58 18.84 14.98 -17.15
N SER A 59 17.56 14.83 -16.80
CA SER A 59 16.46 15.44 -17.53
C SER A 59 16.48 16.96 -17.43
N ARG A 60 16.82 17.55 -16.27
CA ARG A 60 17.05 18.99 -16.11
C ARG A 60 18.12 19.54 -17.06
N SER A 61 19.15 18.76 -17.38
CA SER A 61 20.19 19.18 -18.33
C SER A 61 19.71 19.20 -19.79
N GLN A 62 18.61 18.50 -20.10
CA GLN A 62 18.07 18.36 -21.47
C GLN A 62 16.76 19.12 -21.67
N CYS A 63 15.99 19.35 -20.60
CA CYS A 63 14.65 19.91 -20.60
C CYS A 63 14.61 21.14 -19.68
N TRP A 64 14.66 22.33 -20.27
CA TRP A 64 14.60 23.60 -19.52
C TRP A 64 13.34 23.73 -18.65
N TRP A 65 12.20 23.18 -19.09
CA TRP A 65 10.93 23.23 -18.35
C TRP A 65 10.89 22.40 -17.06
N GLU A 66 11.93 21.60 -16.79
CA GLU A 66 12.09 20.87 -15.52
C GLU A 66 12.87 21.64 -14.45
N ALA A 67 13.38 22.82 -14.77
CA ALA A 67 13.98 23.71 -13.80
C ALA A 67 12.95 24.18 -12.75
N PRO A 68 13.38 24.52 -11.53
CA PRO A 68 12.52 25.19 -10.55
C PRO A 68 11.82 26.40 -11.16
N ILE A 69 10.58 26.67 -10.74
CA ILE A 69 9.77 27.76 -11.31
C ILE A 69 10.45 29.13 -11.10
N GLU A 70 11.24 29.25 -10.02
CA GLU A 70 12.01 30.43 -9.66
C GLU A 70 13.21 30.68 -10.61
N GLU A 71 13.66 29.65 -11.32
CA GLU A 71 14.79 29.72 -12.26
C GLU A 71 14.33 29.97 -13.71
N LEU A 72 13.01 29.89 -13.98
CA LEU A 72 12.45 30.10 -15.32
C LEU A 72 12.23 31.58 -15.63
N GLY A 73 12.62 32.01 -16.83
CA GLY A 73 12.33 33.34 -17.33
C GLY A 73 10.85 33.53 -17.68
N LEU A 74 10.39 34.79 -17.74
CA LEU A 74 8.99 35.12 -18.06
C LEU A 74 8.52 34.45 -19.37
N GLN A 75 9.33 34.50 -20.42
CA GLN A 75 9.01 33.91 -21.72
C GLN A 75 8.89 32.38 -21.65
N GLU A 76 9.72 31.72 -20.86
CA GLU A 76 9.69 30.28 -20.64
C GLU A 76 8.43 29.88 -19.87
N LEU A 77 8.07 30.66 -18.85
CA LEU A 77 6.84 30.49 -18.07
C LEU A 77 5.58 30.65 -18.93
N GLU A 78 5.55 31.64 -19.82
CA GLU A 78 4.43 31.84 -20.75
C GLU A 78 4.28 30.68 -21.74
N GLN A 79 5.39 30.19 -22.29
CA GLN A 79 5.41 29.01 -23.16
C GLN A 79 4.93 27.76 -22.41
N LEU A 80 5.43 27.55 -21.19
CA LEU A 80 5.05 26.43 -20.35
C LEU A 80 3.57 26.46 -20.00
N ARG A 81 3.02 27.63 -19.66
CA ARG A 81 1.59 27.83 -19.42
C ARG A 81 0.76 27.42 -20.63
N GLY A 82 1.10 27.94 -21.81
CA GLY A 82 0.38 27.62 -23.05
C GLY A 82 0.44 26.12 -23.39
N ALA A 83 1.60 25.49 -23.22
CA ALA A 83 1.75 24.04 -23.42
C ALA A 83 0.90 23.21 -22.45
N LEU A 84 0.83 23.60 -21.17
CA LEU A 84 0.01 22.93 -20.16
C LEU A 84 -1.49 23.11 -20.41
N GLU A 85 -1.93 24.28 -20.84
CA GLU A 85 -3.32 24.54 -21.24
C GLU A 85 -3.74 23.66 -22.42
N GLU A 86 -2.88 23.58 -23.44
CA GLU A 86 -3.10 22.74 -24.62
C GLU A 86 -3.12 21.25 -24.26
N LEU A 87 -2.21 20.81 -23.39
CA LEU A 87 -2.20 19.43 -22.88
C LEU A 87 -3.51 19.11 -22.14
N LYS A 88 -3.95 19.99 -21.24
CA LYS A 88 -5.22 19.84 -20.51
C LYS A 88 -6.40 19.70 -21.48
N ARG A 89 -6.47 20.57 -22.50
CA ARG A 89 -7.52 20.52 -23.53
C ARG A 89 -7.52 19.18 -24.27
N ARG A 90 -6.34 18.67 -24.66
CA ARG A 90 -6.21 17.39 -25.35
C ARG A 90 -6.65 16.22 -24.48
N VAL A 91 -6.23 16.19 -23.22
CA VAL A 91 -6.60 15.15 -22.26
C VAL A 91 -8.10 15.14 -22.04
N THR A 92 -8.72 16.29 -21.76
CA THR A 92 -10.18 16.38 -21.57
C THR A 92 -10.94 15.92 -22.81
N LYS A 93 -10.48 16.31 -24.01
CA LYS A 93 -11.06 15.82 -25.27
C LYS A 93 -10.95 14.31 -25.39
N GLN A 94 -9.79 13.72 -25.09
CA GLN A 94 -9.60 12.27 -25.14
C GLN A 94 -10.49 11.55 -24.13
N THR A 95 -10.60 12.03 -22.89
CA THR A 95 -11.49 11.45 -21.87
C THR A 95 -12.94 11.48 -22.33
N SER A 96 -13.41 12.60 -22.92
CA SER A 96 -14.77 12.69 -23.46
C SER A 96 -15.01 11.70 -24.60
N LYS A 97 -14.02 11.51 -25.49
CA LYS A 97 -14.09 10.54 -26.58
C LYS A 97 -14.22 9.12 -26.05
N VAL A 98 -13.38 8.73 -25.09
CA VAL A 98 -13.42 7.39 -24.47
C VAL A 98 -14.77 7.15 -23.77
N LEU A 99 -15.31 8.15 -23.07
CA LEU A 99 -16.62 8.03 -22.41
C LEU A 99 -17.77 7.84 -23.41
N ILE A 100 -17.76 8.60 -24.51
CA ILE A 100 -18.76 8.49 -25.58
C ILE A 100 -18.64 7.14 -26.29
N GLU A 101 -17.41 6.69 -26.63
CA GLU A 101 -17.17 5.38 -27.24
C GLU A 101 -17.62 4.23 -26.33
N SER A 102 -17.35 4.33 -25.01
CA SER A 102 -17.85 3.36 -24.02
C SER A 102 -19.37 3.34 -23.92
N SER A 103 -20.04 4.47 -24.16
CA SER A 103 -21.51 4.58 -24.09
C SER A 103 -22.18 4.05 -25.36
N ASN A 104 -21.54 4.23 -26.52
CA ASN A 104 -22.01 3.73 -27.81
C ASN A 104 -21.73 2.22 -28.02
N SER A 105 -20.92 1.60 -27.15
CA SER A 105 -20.66 0.16 -27.15
C SER A 105 -21.72 -0.66 -26.39
N LEU A 106 -22.73 -0.04 -25.79
CA LEU A 106 -23.81 -0.79 -25.15
C LEU A 106 -24.69 -1.44 -26.23
N PRO A 107 -24.81 -2.78 -26.29
CA PRO A 107 -25.73 -3.41 -27.23
C PRO A 107 -27.15 -3.04 -26.81
N PHE A 108 -27.82 -2.31 -27.69
CA PHE A 108 -29.24 -2.01 -27.59
C PHE A 108 -29.99 -3.34 -27.58
N LEU A 109 -30.49 -3.77 -26.41
CA LEU A 109 -31.33 -4.96 -26.31
C LEU A 109 -32.73 -4.60 -26.83
N PRO A 110 -33.24 -5.27 -27.88
CA PRO A 110 -34.62 -5.05 -28.31
C PRO A 110 -35.56 -5.64 -27.25
N VAL A 111 -36.30 -4.76 -26.57
CA VAL A 111 -37.46 -5.17 -25.75
C VAL A 111 -38.59 -5.58 -26.71
N ASN A 112 -38.90 -6.87 -26.78
CA ASN A 112 -40.10 -7.35 -27.45
C ASN A 112 -41.15 -7.67 -26.39
N GLY A 113 -42.28 -6.96 -26.44
CA GLY A 113 -43.28 -6.94 -25.38
C GLY A 113 -44.24 -8.13 -25.37
N THR A 114 -44.76 -8.47 -24.20
CA THR A 114 -46.19 -8.61 -23.86
C THR A 114 -46.33 -9.15 -22.44
N GLY A 115 -47.00 -8.42 -21.54
CA GLY A 115 -47.28 -8.90 -20.18
C GLY A 115 -47.60 -7.77 -19.19
N GLN A 116 -48.88 -7.65 -18.87
CA GLN A 116 -49.55 -6.68 -18.00
C GLN A 116 -48.95 -6.43 -16.59
N ILE A 117 -49.08 -5.16 -16.18
CA ILE A 117 -49.46 -4.60 -14.85
C ILE A 117 -48.53 -4.86 -13.65
N GLY A 118 -48.07 -3.76 -13.04
CA GLY A 118 -47.59 -3.71 -11.66
C GLY A 118 -46.89 -2.39 -11.35
N ASN A 119 -47.63 -1.39 -10.85
CA ASN A 119 -47.06 -0.17 -10.30
C ASN A 119 -46.35 -0.50 -8.98
N PHE A 120 -45.04 -0.31 -8.90
CA PHE A 120 -44.35 -0.08 -7.63
C PHE A 120 -43.26 0.97 -7.85
N GLU A 121 -43.56 2.16 -7.34
CA GLU A 121 -42.57 3.11 -6.88
C GLU A 121 -41.62 2.40 -5.92
N THR A 122 -40.31 2.40 -6.19
CA THR A 122 -39.30 2.06 -5.18
C THR A 122 -37.94 2.67 -5.51
N LYS A 123 -37.70 3.82 -4.87
CA LYS A 123 -36.43 4.32 -4.33
C LYS A 123 -35.25 3.33 -4.41
N PRO A 124 -34.06 3.74 -4.91
CA PRO A 124 -32.88 2.88 -4.87
C PRO A 124 -32.37 2.80 -3.42
N GLU A 125 -32.58 1.65 -2.79
CA GLU A 125 -31.93 1.26 -1.55
C GLU A 125 -30.51 0.75 -1.90
N ILE A 126 -29.51 1.38 -1.29
CA ILE A 126 -28.09 1.02 -1.46
C ILE A 126 -27.87 -0.30 -0.73
N SER A 127 -27.81 -1.41 -1.47
CA SER A 127 -27.43 -2.71 -0.91
C SER A 127 -25.91 -2.77 -0.76
N VAL A 128 -25.45 -2.45 0.45
CA VAL A 128 -24.07 -2.67 0.90
C VAL A 128 -23.91 -4.16 1.22
N ALA A 129 -22.92 -4.80 0.58
CA ALA A 129 -22.53 -6.18 0.89
C ALA A 129 -22.11 -6.33 2.36
N PRO A 130 -22.42 -7.46 3.03
CA PRO A 130 -22.08 -7.64 4.44
C PRO A 130 -20.57 -7.88 4.62
N PRO A 131 -19.92 -7.27 5.62
CA PRO A 131 -18.52 -7.55 5.94
C PRO A 131 -18.37 -8.92 6.65
N PRO A 132 -17.19 -9.55 6.54
CA PRO A 132 -16.93 -10.87 7.14
C PRO A 132 -16.89 -10.83 8.67
N PRO A 133 -17.12 -11.97 9.36
CA PRO A 133 -17.20 -12.02 10.81
C PRO A 133 -15.82 -11.83 11.45
N HIS A 134 -15.65 -10.73 12.19
CA HIS A 134 -14.53 -10.54 13.10
C HIS A 134 -14.78 -11.31 14.40
N ALA A 135 -13.87 -12.24 14.70
CA ALA A 135 -13.75 -12.86 16.01
C ALA A 135 -12.79 -12.04 16.90
N ASN A 136 -13.14 -11.98 18.18
CA ASN A 136 -12.30 -11.73 19.36
C ASN A 136 -12.24 -10.29 19.91
N ASN A 137 -13.25 -10.01 20.73
CA ASN A 137 -13.16 -9.58 22.13
C ASN A 137 -11.73 -9.56 22.74
N PHE A 138 -11.24 -8.37 23.13
CA PHE A 138 -10.45 -8.19 24.34
C PHE A 138 -10.78 -6.84 24.97
N GLY A 139 -11.32 -6.92 26.19
CA GLY A 139 -11.74 -5.81 27.02
C GLY A 139 -10.60 -4.84 27.32
N ASN A 140 -10.92 -3.58 27.07
CA ASN A 140 -10.19 -2.39 27.44
C ASN A 140 -10.17 -2.23 28.97
N TYR A 141 -9.06 -2.56 29.63
CA TYR A 141 -8.79 -2.06 30.99
C TYR A 141 -8.23 -0.63 30.87
N GLY A 142 -9.15 0.33 30.81
CA GLY A 142 -8.84 1.73 31.05
C GLY A 142 -8.58 1.94 32.55
N HIS A 143 -7.33 2.22 32.90
CA HIS A 143 -6.97 2.80 34.20
C HIS A 143 -7.60 4.20 34.32
N GLY A 144 -8.62 4.31 35.18
CA GLY A 144 -9.07 5.58 35.72
C GLY A 144 -8.19 5.99 36.90
N ILE A 145 -7.62 7.18 36.78
CA ILE A 145 -6.99 7.97 37.85
C ILE A 145 -8.07 8.34 38.88
N PHE A 146 -7.83 8.04 40.15
CA PHE A 146 -7.92 8.93 41.33
C PHE A 146 -7.30 8.21 42.54
#